data_AF-A0A4R2LCD6-F1
#
_entry.id   AF-A0A4R2LCD6-F1
#
_cell.length_a   1.000
_cell.length_b   1.000
_cell.length_c   1.000
_cell.angle_alpha   90.00
_cell.angle_beta   90.00
_cell.angle_gamma   90.00
#
_symmetry.space_group_name_H-M   'P 1'
#
loop_
_entity.id
_entity.type
_entity.pdbx_description
1 polymer ?
#
loop_
_entity_poly.entity_id
_entity_poly.type
_entity_poly.pdbx_seq_one_letter_code
_entity_poly.pdbx_strand_id
1 'polypeptide(L)'
;AGGSTAAVQEADYSGLLQRDWLVLANHAELSNRYLLIASAGLLPIQINAETDPCMEFVKNPIVTKIGYEQHLKTADAFKQMQCSANWMSASDALNAGIEATVPIYSLPTPITVSWDNSKVEQWKSNNCSKEERSSSYTGSLLNSFYEENPISARVALECIIRRDDKKAVRCSVDDGENAIAFNAEWRRTYGEPPEAAPKITDMSYRNANCYNNNVFSRGTSVLDGGIALLCERGDKQPVFVLSTDRGACIEFGMDHSDVYTLSGIMELSSPLFVRAARVQIKSDLKMITNGNNVQIYANDRLDIQGAPTIVSYRSSKIEQQSKPGGASGIIIIKAKKINGGNLTINNAGQDGGRGIDGEAGPPGTDGGPGRGRDPITGSSHNLFGYLIEIIPKGCTGGRPGGNGERGHRGQDGTRGAPGGSAGEVTLMLPLDVTPGEYISVLTGVDLNNQARLDCAREICGGKGGDGGQGGLGGAGGRAGKGANATALCPSTIDGVPGAVGESGAHGASGPTGAHAEVRYK
;
A
#
# COMPACT_ATOMS: atom_id res chain seq x y z
N ALA A 1 28.58 -70.43 -17.47
CA ALA A 1 29.84 -69.93 -18.03
C ALA A 1 29.59 -68.56 -18.65
N GLY A 2 30.39 -67.56 -18.27
CA GLY A 2 30.37 -66.21 -18.86
C GLY A 2 29.63 -65.16 -18.03
N GLY A 3 30.27 -64.65 -16.98
CA GLY A 3 29.90 -63.38 -16.37
C GLY A 3 30.66 -62.23 -17.03
N SER A 4 30.04 -61.04 -17.07
CA SER A 4 30.74 -59.78 -17.34
C SER A 4 30.33 -58.74 -16.30
N THR A 5 31.31 -58.38 -15.48
CA THR A 5 31.32 -57.27 -14.53
C THR A 5 31.48 -55.94 -15.27
N ALA A 6 30.58 -54.98 -15.03
CA ALA A 6 30.81 -53.59 -15.39
C ALA A 6 31.34 -52.85 -14.16
N ALA A 7 32.55 -52.30 -14.29
CA ALA A 7 33.24 -51.52 -13.28
C ALA A 7 32.62 -50.12 -13.16
N VAL A 8 32.40 -49.69 -11.92
CA VAL A 8 32.07 -48.31 -11.55
C VAL A 8 33.39 -47.56 -11.41
N GLN A 9 33.54 -46.47 -12.15
CA GLN A 9 34.70 -45.59 -12.10
C GLN A 9 34.40 -44.46 -11.10
N GLU A 10 35.06 -44.50 -9.95
CA GLU A 10 35.11 -43.39 -8.99
C GLU A 10 35.90 -42.24 -9.62
N ALA A 11 35.26 -41.06 -9.74
CA ALA A 11 35.93 -39.81 -10.06
C ALA A 11 35.98 -38.95 -8.81
N ASP A 12 37.21 -38.79 -8.34
CA ASP A 12 37.69 -37.95 -7.26
C ASP A 12 37.44 -36.46 -7.56
N TYR A 13 36.76 -35.76 -6.65
CA TYR A 13 36.57 -34.30 -6.70
C TYR A 13 36.78 -33.70 -5.29
N SER A 14 37.97 -33.93 -4.72
CA SER A 14 38.49 -33.08 -3.64
C SER A 14 39.27 -31.90 -4.25
N GLY A 15 38.67 -30.72 -4.28
CA GLY A 15 39.39 -29.49 -4.63
C GLY A 15 38.49 -28.35 -5.06
N LEU A 16 38.07 -27.51 -4.10
CA LEU A 16 37.78 -26.07 -4.19
C LEU A 16 36.84 -25.64 -3.03
N LEU A 17 37.33 -25.83 -1.80
CA LEU A 17 36.82 -25.17 -0.60
C LEU A 17 37.98 -24.39 0.02
N GLN A 18 38.24 -23.19 -0.49
CA GLN A 18 39.03 -22.15 0.19
C GLN A 18 39.13 -20.91 -0.70
N ARG A 19 38.16 -20.01 -0.60
CA ARG A 19 38.29 -18.56 -0.85
C ARG A 19 36.99 -17.88 -0.43
N ASP A 20 37.14 -16.67 0.12
CA ASP A 20 36.10 -15.69 0.47
C ASP A 20 35.50 -15.77 1.88
N TRP A 21 36.40 -15.75 2.87
CA TRP A 21 36.16 -15.14 4.19
C TRP A 21 37.34 -14.23 4.52
N LEU A 22 37.41 -13.00 3.98
CA LEU A 22 38.21 -11.89 4.54
C LEU A 22 38.05 -10.58 3.73
N VAL A 23 36.96 -9.82 3.90
CA VAL A 23 36.97 -8.36 3.62
C VAL A 23 36.00 -7.67 4.59
N LEU A 24 36.44 -6.54 5.17
CA LEU A 24 35.72 -5.63 6.09
C LEU A 24 35.91 -5.84 7.59
N ALA A 25 37.16 -5.98 8.03
CA ALA A 25 37.60 -5.47 9.32
C ALA A 25 39.06 -5.01 9.17
N ASN A 26 39.25 -3.73 8.80
CA ASN A 26 40.44 -2.92 9.09
C ASN A 26 40.36 -1.60 8.32
N HIS A 27 39.83 -0.56 8.97
CA HIS A 27 40.29 0.82 8.77
C HIS A 27 39.92 1.63 10.02
N ALA A 28 40.72 1.40 11.07
CA ALA A 28 40.91 2.36 12.14
C ALA A 28 42.33 2.94 12.00
N GLU A 29 42.45 4.23 12.31
CA GLU A 29 43.68 5.01 12.46
C GLU A 29 44.46 5.43 11.19
N LEU A 30 44.23 6.68 10.76
CA LEU A 30 45.16 7.80 10.98
C LEU A 30 44.75 9.00 10.11
N SER A 31 44.28 10.09 10.74
CA SER A 31 45.00 11.38 10.74
C SER A 31 44.08 12.55 11.12
N ASN A 32 44.36 13.00 12.33
CA ASN A 32 44.13 14.30 12.92
C ASN A 32 44.41 15.45 11.94
N ARG A 33 43.45 16.39 11.79
CA ARG A 33 43.58 17.85 11.58
C ARG A 33 42.44 18.36 10.69
N TYR A 34 41.39 18.91 11.29
CA TYR A 34 40.96 20.29 11.10
C TYR A 34 39.78 20.55 12.03
N LEU A 35 40.09 21.27 13.10
CA LEU A 35 39.16 21.91 14.02
C LEU A 35 38.53 23.09 13.28
N LEU A 36 37.22 23.06 13.03
CA LEU A 36 36.44 24.27 12.78
C LEU A 36 35.07 24.11 13.44
N ILE A 37 34.87 24.98 14.42
CA ILE A 37 33.72 25.10 15.31
C ILE A 37 32.53 25.60 14.48
N ALA A 38 31.47 24.80 14.42
CA ALA A 38 30.12 25.28 14.07
C ALA A 38 29.12 24.62 15.03
N SER A 39 28.90 25.29 16.15
CA SER A 39 27.85 25.03 17.11
C SER A 39 26.47 25.41 16.58
N ALA A 40 25.45 24.69 17.04
CA ALA A 40 24.01 25.01 17.06
C ALA A 40 23.15 24.44 15.92
N GLY A 41 22.76 23.18 16.13
CA GLY A 41 21.67 22.51 15.42
C GLY A 41 21.35 21.15 16.06
N LEU A 42 21.31 21.07 17.39
CA LEU A 42 20.83 19.87 18.11
C LEU A 42 19.32 19.73 17.85
N LEU A 43 18.96 19.05 16.77
CA LEU A 43 17.67 18.39 16.69
C LEU A 43 17.65 17.31 17.79
N PRO A 44 16.65 17.29 18.69
CA PRO A 44 16.49 16.16 19.58
C PRO A 44 16.25 14.94 18.69
N ILE A 45 17.20 14.01 18.69
CA ILE A 45 16.93 12.64 18.30
C ILE A 45 15.90 12.17 19.33
N GLN A 46 14.61 12.24 18.98
CA GLN A 46 13.59 11.49 19.67
C GLN A 46 13.93 10.03 19.42
N ILE A 47 14.71 9.46 20.33
CA ILE A 47 14.66 8.03 20.58
C ILE A 47 13.21 7.82 21.02
N ASN A 48 12.35 7.48 20.07
CA ASN A 48 11.04 6.94 20.40
C ASN A 48 11.36 5.74 21.28
N ALA A 49 11.14 5.86 22.58
CA ALA A 49 11.09 4.70 23.45
C ALA A 49 10.14 3.75 22.74
N GLU A 50 10.68 2.61 22.30
CA GLU A 50 9.93 1.56 21.62
C GLU A 50 8.78 1.24 22.58
N THR A 51 7.59 1.75 22.29
CA THR A 51 6.42 1.46 23.09
C THR A 51 6.28 -0.05 23.03
N ASP A 52 6.42 -0.70 24.19
CA ASP A 52 6.29 -2.16 24.30
C ASP A 52 5.08 -2.57 23.45
N PRO A 53 5.28 -3.35 22.36
CA PRO A 53 4.21 -3.68 21.44
C PRO A 53 3.05 -4.40 22.15
N CYS A 54 3.26 -4.88 23.38
CA CYS A 54 2.24 -5.52 24.20
C CYS A 54 1.33 -4.51 24.93
N MET A 55 1.66 -3.21 24.93
CA MET A 55 0.82 -2.15 25.50
C MET A 55 -0.47 -1.92 24.70
N GLU A 56 -0.57 -2.47 23.48
CA GLU A 56 -1.79 -2.38 22.68
C GLU A 56 -2.94 -3.19 23.29
N PHE A 57 -2.66 -4.27 24.06
CA PHE A 57 -3.69 -5.05 24.75
C PHE A 57 -4.35 -4.31 25.90
N VAL A 58 -3.66 -3.32 26.50
CA VAL A 58 -4.26 -2.44 27.50
C VAL A 58 -5.31 -1.53 26.87
N LYS A 59 -5.13 -1.16 25.59
CA LYS A 59 -6.08 -0.34 24.84
C LYS A 59 -7.19 -1.17 24.19
N ASN A 60 -6.87 -2.39 23.75
CA ASN A 60 -7.76 -3.32 23.07
C ASN A 60 -7.70 -4.70 23.77
N PRO A 61 -8.45 -4.91 24.87
CA PRO A 61 -8.45 -6.19 25.56
C PRO A 61 -9.02 -7.30 24.68
N ILE A 62 -8.47 -8.51 24.83
CA ILE A 62 -8.86 -9.69 24.05
C ILE A 62 -10.06 -10.33 24.70
N VAL A 63 -10.01 -10.57 26.02
CA VAL A 63 -11.14 -11.08 26.78
C VAL A 63 -11.98 -9.88 27.22
N THR A 64 -13.13 -9.71 26.57
CA THR A 64 -14.09 -8.65 26.89
C THR A 64 -15.20 -9.18 27.78
N LYS A 65 -15.89 -8.28 28.49
CA LYS A 65 -17.07 -8.65 29.28
C LYS A 65 -18.16 -9.27 28.41
N ILE A 66 -18.37 -8.72 27.22
CA ILE A 66 -19.36 -9.23 26.26
C ILE A 66 -19.02 -10.67 25.86
N GLY A 67 -17.77 -10.94 25.49
CA GLY A 67 -17.31 -12.28 25.12
C GLY A 67 -17.45 -13.30 26.24
N TYR A 68 -17.01 -12.91 27.44
CA TYR A 68 -17.13 -13.73 28.64
C TYR A 68 -18.58 -14.08 29.00
N GLU A 69 -19.51 -13.12 28.94
CA GLU A 69 -20.91 -13.32 29.34
C GLU A 69 -21.74 -14.05 28.25
N GLN A 70 -21.41 -13.90 26.97
CA GLN A 70 -22.21 -14.43 25.87
C GLN A 70 -21.79 -15.83 25.40
N HIS A 71 -20.56 -16.26 25.68
CA HIS A 71 -20.02 -17.52 25.15
C HIS A 71 -19.58 -18.47 26.28
N LEU A 72 -20.37 -19.53 26.52
CA LEU A 72 -20.07 -20.56 27.54
C LEU A 72 -18.66 -21.16 27.38
N LYS A 73 -18.21 -21.38 26.14
CA LYS A 73 -16.86 -21.89 25.86
C LYS A 73 -15.76 -20.89 26.25
N THR A 74 -15.95 -19.61 25.97
CA THR A 74 -15.05 -18.54 26.41
C THR A 74 -15.02 -18.47 27.94
N ALA A 75 -16.18 -18.58 28.61
CA ALA A 75 -16.25 -18.57 30.07
C ALA A 75 -15.48 -19.73 30.71
N ASP A 76 -15.62 -20.95 30.17
CA ASP A 76 -14.90 -22.14 30.65
C ASP A 76 -13.39 -22.01 30.40
N ALA A 77 -12.97 -21.57 29.21
CA ALA A 77 -11.56 -21.35 28.90
C ALA A 77 -10.95 -20.23 29.76
N PHE A 78 -11.71 -19.16 30.01
CA PHE A 78 -11.32 -18.07 30.90
C PHE A 78 -11.19 -18.54 32.35
N LYS A 79 -12.07 -19.42 32.82
CA LYS A 79 -11.96 -20.06 34.15
C LYS A 79 -10.70 -20.91 34.24
N GLN A 80 -10.40 -21.74 33.24
CA GLN A 80 -9.19 -22.56 33.21
C GLN A 80 -7.92 -21.70 33.24
N MET A 81 -7.92 -20.60 32.49
CA MET A 81 -6.84 -19.61 32.57
C MET A 81 -6.67 -19.08 33.99
N GLN A 82 -7.74 -18.65 34.66
CA GLN A 82 -7.68 -18.20 36.05
C GLN A 82 -7.16 -19.29 37.01
N CYS A 83 -7.48 -20.55 36.78
CA CYS A 83 -6.97 -21.67 37.59
C CYS A 83 -5.45 -21.81 37.52
N SER A 84 -4.86 -21.53 36.35
CA SER A 84 -3.40 -21.60 36.10
C SER A 84 -2.66 -20.28 36.35
N ALA A 85 -3.37 -19.16 36.39
CA ALA A 85 -2.79 -17.83 36.54
C ALA A 85 -2.34 -17.55 37.97
N ASN A 86 -1.24 -16.80 38.12
CA ASN A 86 -0.81 -16.26 39.42
C ASN A 86 -0.96 -14.74 39.44
N TRP A 87 -2.09 -14.23 38.94
CA TRP A 87 -2.36 -12.81 38.98
C TRP A 87 -2.58 -12.33 40.41
N MET A 88 -1.80 -11.36 40.84
CA MET A 88 -1.84 -10.79 42.19
C MET A 88 -2.48 -9.40 42.21
N SER A 89 -2.76 -8.83 41.03
CA SER A 89 -3.35 -7.50 40.87
C SER A 89 -4.16 -7.38 39.59
N ALA A 90 -5.05 -6.38 39.55
CA ALA A 90 -5.75 -6.02 38.32
C ALA A 90 -4.80 -5.62 37.18
N SER A 91 -3.64 -5.03 37.50
CA SER A 91 -2.60 -4.72 36.53
C SER A 91 -2.05 -5.98 35.85
N ASP A 92 -1.83 -7.06 36.59
CA ASP A 92 -1.33 -8.32 36.03
C ASP A 92 -2.31 -8.89 34.99
N ALA A 93 -3.62 -8.80 35.27
CA ALA A 93 -4.65 -9.25 34.35
C ALA A 93 -4.84 -8.31 33.15
N LEU A 94 -4.77 -7.00 33.33
CA LEU A 94 -4.78 -6.04 32.22
C LEU A 94 -3.58 -6.25 31.28
N ASN A 95 -2.40 -6.50 31.85
CA ASN A 95 -1.19 -6.85 31.10
C ASN A 95 -1.28 -8.22 30.42
N ALA A 96 -2.20 -9.06 30.88
CA ALA A 96 -2.61 -10.31 30.25
C ALA A 96 -3.82 -10.12 29.31
N GLY A 97 -4.13 -8.88 28.87
CA GLY A 97 -5.15 -8.63 27.84
C GLY A 97 -6.60 -8.84 28.28
N ILE A 98 -6.88 -8.81 29.58
CA ILE A 98 -8.23 -8.96 30.13
C ILE A 98 -8.85 -7.57 30.33
N GLU A 99 -10.08 -7.35 29.88
CA GLU A 99 -10.78 -6.08 30.09
C GLU A 99 -11.01 -5.80 31.58
N ALA A 100 -10.86 -4.55 32.00
CA ALA A 100 -11.03 -4.13 33.41
C ALA A 100 -12.39 -4.50 34.01
N THR A 101 -13.43 -4.64 33.18
CA THR A 101 -14.80 -4.92 33.60
C THR A 101 -15.10 -6.42 33.75
N VAL A 102 -14.18 -7.30 33.35
CA VAL A 102 -14.31 -8.76 33.49
C VAL A 102 -13.98 -9.16 34.93
N PRO A 103 -14.86 -9.90 35.63
CA PRO A 103 -14.61 -10.33 37.00
C PRO A 103 -13.50 -11.38 37.04
N ILE A 104 -12.57 -11.23 37.98
CA ILE A 104 -11.43 -12.14 38.17
C ILE A 104 -11.56 -12.79 39.53
N TYR A 105 -11.49 -14.11 39.58
CA TYR A 105 -11.75 -14.93 40.77
C TYR A 105 -13.12 -14.65 41.41
N SER A 106 -14.11 -14.29 40.57
CA SER A 106 -15.43 -13.82 41.02
C SER A 106 -15.39 -12.60 41.94
N LEU A 107 -14.26 -11.87 41.97
CA LEU A 107 -14.10 -10.62 42.70
C LEU A 107 -14.42 -9.46 41.75
N PRO A 108 -15.22 -8.46 42.18
CA PRO A 108 -15.37 -7.23 41.42
C PRO A 108 -14.01 -6.54 41.31
N THR A 109 -13.71 -5.97 40.15
CA THR A 109 -12.42 -5.35 39.81
C THR A 109 -12.43 -3.83 39.98
N PRO A 110 -12.03 -3.27 41.13
CA PRO A 110 -11.38 -1.96 41.12
C PRO A 110 -9.94 -2.14 40.62
N ILE A 111 -9.56 -1.34 39.62
CA ILE A 111 -8.29 -1.40 38.87
C ILE A 111 -7.03 -1.20 39.77
N THR A 112 -7.21 -0.80 41.02
CA THR A 112 -6.12 -0.33 41.91
C THR A 112 -5.79 -1.26 43.08
N VAL A 113 -6.39 -2.44 43.20
CA VAL A 113 -6.23 -3.29 44.39
C VAL A 113 -5.41 -4.55 44.08
N SER A 114 -4.41 -4.83 44.91
CA SER A 114 -3.82 -6.17 44.99
C SER A 114 -4.85 -7.15 45.56
N TRP A 115 -4.91 -8.35 45.01
CA TRP A 115 -5.78 -9.39 45.53
C TRP A 115 -5.10 -10.14 46.68
N ASP A 116 -5.87 -10.40 47.73
CA ASP A 116 -5.42 -11.19 48.86
C ASP A 116 -5.15 -12.63 48.41
N ASN A 117 -3.89 -13.07 48.53
CA ASN A 117 -3.44 -14.40 48.13
C ASN A 117 -4.30 -15.51 48.74
N SER A 118 -4.75 -15.33 49.99
CA SER A 118 -5.59 -16.32 50.66
C SER A 118 -6.95 -16.49 49.98
N LYS A 119 -7.54 -15.39 49.48
CA LYS A 119 -8.81 -15.42 48.75
C LYS A 119 -8.66 -15.99 47.35
N VAL A 120 -7.56 -15.68 46.67
CA VAL A 120 -7.23 -16.27 45.36
C VAL A 120 -7.09 -17.79 45.50
N GLU A 121 -6.32 -18.27 46.47
CA GLU A 121 -6.13 -19.70 46.70
C GLU A 121 -7.40 -20.41 47.17
N GLN A 122 -8.23 -19.74 47.99
CA GLN A 122 -9.54 -20.26 48.38
C GLN A 122 -10.48 -20.36 47.16
N TRP A 123 -10.49 -19.37 46.28
CA TRP A 123 -11.28 -19.45 45.05
C TRP A 123 -10.79 -20.59 44.16
N LYS A 124 -9.47 -20.71 43.95
CA LYS A 124 -8.88 -21.80 43.15
C LYS A 124 -9.18 -23.16 43.75
N SER A 125 -9.10 -23.33 45.07
CA SER A 125 -9.43 -24.61 45.72
C SER A 125 -10.89 -25.01 45.54
N ASN A 126 -11.79 -24.03 45.45
CA ASN A 126 -13.24 -24.26 45.32
C ASN A 126 -13.69 -24.44 43.87
N ASN A 127 -12.99 -23.85 42.91
CA ASN A 127 -13.44 -23.77 41.52
C ASN A 127 -12.59 -24.59 40.55
N CYS A 128 -11.36 -24.95 40.91
CA CYS A 128 -10.39 -25.58 40.02
C CYS A 128 -9.99 -26.98 40.51
N SER A 129 -9.87 -27.90 39.57
CA SER A 129 -9.24 -29.20 39.78
C SER A 129 -7.73 -29.08 40.00
N LYS A 130 -7.10 -30.15 40.50
CA LYS A 130 -5.62 -30.19 40.67
C LYS A 130 -4.91 -30.12 39.32
N GLU A 131 -5.51 -30.74 38.32
CA GLU A 131 -5.05 -30.77 36.94
C GLU A 131 -5.04 -29.36 36.34
N GLU A 132 -6.14 -28.61 36.46
CA GLU A 132 -6.23 -27.22 35.98
C GLU A 132 -5.22 -26.30 36.69
N ARG A 133 -5.04 -26.46 38.00
CA ARG A 133 -4.06 -25.67 38.78
C ARG A 133 -2.61 -25.97 38.44
N SER A 134 -2.33 -27.15 37.88
CA SER A 134 -0.99 -27.57 37.48
C SER A 134 -0.75 -27.52 35.97
N SER A 135 -1.69 -26.96 35.22
CA SER A 135 -1.57 -26.69 33.79
C SER A 135 -0.63 -25.50 33.52
N SER A 136 -0.07 -25.44 32.31
CA SER A 136 0.72 -24.27 31.91
C SER A 136 -0.16 -23.03 31.77
N TYR A 137 0.22 -21.94 32.45
CA TYR A 137 -0.44 -20.65 32.29
C TYR A 137 -0.46 -20.21 30.82
N THR A 138 0.65 -20.38 30.09
CA THR A 138 0.75 -20.01 28.67
C THR A 138 -0.20 -20.83 27.79
N GLY A 139 -0.36 -22.13 28.08
CA GLY A 139 -1.31 -23.00 27.37
C GLY A 139 -2.75 -22.59 27.61
N SER A 140 -3.12 -22.33 28.87
CA SER A 140 -4.47 -21.89 29.24
C SER A 140 -4.79 -20.48 28.73
N LEU A 141 -3.79 -19.58 28.69
CA LEU A 141 -3.90 -18.25 28.09
C LEU A 141 -4.19 -18.33 26.58
N LEU A 142 -3.44 -19.16 25.84
CA LEU A 142 -3.74 -19.42 24.43
C LEU A 142 -5.17 -19.93 24.27
N ASN A 143 -5.55 -20.93 25.05
CA ASN A 143 -6.86 -21.55 24.97
C ASN A 143 -7.98 -20.52 25.15
N SER A 144 -7.84 -19.63 26.14
CA SER A 144 -8.82 -18.57 26.38
C SER A 144 -8.88 -17.54 25.25
N PHE A 145 -7.74 -17.09 24.75
CA PHE A 145 -7.72 -16.06 23.69
C PHE A 145 -8.20 -16.60 22.36
N TYR A 146 -7.83 -17.84 22.03
CA TYR A 146 -8.14 -18.43 20.73
C TYR A 146 -9.64 -18.76 20.59
N GLU A 147 -10.34 -19.06 21.68
CA GLU A 147 -11.81 -19.21 21.67
C GLU A 147 -12.54 -17.89 21.43
N GLU A 148 -11.97 -16.77 21.87
CA GLU A 148 -12.57 -15.45 21.73
C GLU A 148 -12.28 -14.83 20.36
N ASN A 149 -11.00 -14.75 19.97
CA ASN A 149 -10.56 -14.20 18.68
C ASN A 149 -9.20 -14.78 18.26
N PRO A 150 -9.16 -15.74 17.31
CA PRO A 150 -7.93 -16.38 16.86
C PRO A 150 -6.84 -15.42 16.34
N ILE A 151 -7.24 -14.33 15.67
CA ILE A 151 -6.31 -13.35 15.09
C ILE A 151 -5.65 -12.54 16.20
N SER A 152 -6.46 -11.95 17.09
CA SER A 152 -5.95 -11.18 18.22
C SER A 152 -5.14 -12.05 19.18
N ALA A 153 -5.57 -13.31 19.39
CA ALA A 153 -4.86 -14.30 20.19
C ALA A 153 -3.43 -14.52 19.71
N ARG A 154 -3.24 -14.70 18.40
CA ARG A 154 -1.93 -14.90 17.80
C ARG A 154 -1.01 -13.72 18.07
N VAL A 155 -1.46 -12.52 17.73
CA VAL A 155 -0.66 -11.28 17.90
C VAL A 155 -0.28 -11.09 19.36
N ALA A 156 -1.21 -11.37 20.28
CA ALA A 156 -0.98 -11.26 21.71
C ALA A 156 0.02 -12.24 22.27
N LEU A 157 -0.08 -13.50 21.87
CA LEU A 157 0.84 -14.51 22.32
C LEU A 157 2.24 -14.28 21.77
N GLU A 158 2.35 -13.95 20.47
CA GLU A 158 3.64 -13.57 19.88
C GLU A 158 4.28 -12.43 20.68
N CYS A 159 3.48 -11.48 21.15
CA CYS A 159 3.96 -10.37 21.97
C CYS A 159 4.42 -10.80 23.38
N ILE A 160 3.55 -11.45 24.15
CA ILE A 160 3.83 -11.90 25.53
C ILE A 160 5.10 -12.75 25.54
N ILE A 161 5.21 -13.64 24.57
CA ILE A 161 6.35 -14.54 24.41
C ILE A 161 7.64 -13.79 24.04
N ARG A 162 7.57 -12.74 23.23
CA ARG A 162 8.74 -11.89 22.89
C ARG A 162 9.20 -11.09 24.09
N ARG A 163 8.28 -10.58 24.92
CA ARG A 163 8.60 -9.86 26.15
C ARG A 163 9.36 -10.76 27.13
N ASP A 164 9.02 -12.04 27.18
CA ASP A 164 9.60 -13.01 28.09
C ASP A 164 10.89 -13.67 27.52
N ASP A 165 11.72 -12.90 26.78
CA ASP A 165 12.87 -13.21 25.87
C ASP A 165 13.97 -14.22 26.33
N LYS A 166 13.72 -15.05 27.32
CA LYS A 166 14.61 -16.12 27.81
C LYS A 166 14.25 -17.48 27.23
N LYS A 167 14.08 -17.58 25.91
CA LYS A 167 13.74 -18.87 25.30
C LYS A 167 14.95 -19.77 25.19
N ALA A 168 15.08 -20.72 26.11
CA ALA A 168 15.95 -21.86 25.89
C ALA A 168 15.46 -22.72 24.72
N VAL A 169 14.18 -22.69 24.35
CA VAL A 169 13.64 -23.55 23.27
C VAL A 169 13.22 -22.73 22.05
N ARG A 170 13.60 -23.20 20.86
CA ARG A 170 13.08 -22.76 19.56
C ARG A 170 12.06 -23.78 19.09
N CYS A 171 10.98 -23.30 18.49
CA CYS A 171 10.02 -24.18 17.83
C CYS A 171 9.80 -23.76 16.39
N SER A 172 9.32 -24.68 15.58
CA SER A 172 8.85 -24.43 14.22
C SER A 172 7.74 -25.41 13.87
N VAL A 173 6.92 -25.04 12.90
CA VAL A 173 5.94 -25.94 12.29
C VAL A 173 6.28 -26.11 10.82
N ASP A 174 6.52 -27.36 10.43
CA ASP A 174 6.66 -27.76 9.04
C ASP A 174 5.32 -28.26 8.53
N ASP A 175 4.74 -27.50 7.62
CA ASP A 175 3.41 -27.72 7.06
C ASP A 175 3.49 -28.49 5.73
N GLY A 176 3.36 -29.83 5.78
CA GLY A 176 3.30 -30.71 4.60
C GLY A 176 1.86 -31.01 4.17
N GLU A 177 1.62 -31.34 2.89
CA GLU A 177 0.28 -31.48 2.28
C GLU A 177 -0.75 -32.24 3.14
N ASN A 178 -0.34 -33.36 3.74
CA ASN A 178 -1.21 -34.24 4.54
C ASN A 178 -0.86 -34.29 6.04
N ALA A 179 0.24 -33.66 6.46
CA ALA A 179 0.76 -33.80 7.80
C ALA A 179 1.49 -32.54 8.26
N ILE A 180 1.45 -32.30 9.57
CA ILE A 180 2.10 -31.18 10.21
C ILE A 180 3.16 -31.75 11.14
N ALA A 181 4.39 -31.25 11.09
CA ALA A 181 5.41 -31.57 12.07
C ALA A 181 5.69 -30.34 12.94
N PHE A 182 5.40 -30.45 14.23
CA PHE A 182 5.83 -29.46 15.21
C PHE A 182 7.21 -29.86 15.74
N ASN A 183 8.21 -29.03 15.50
CA ASN A 183 9.57 -29.26 15.94
C ASN A 183 9.89 -28.36 17.12
N ALA A 184 10.62 -28.89 18.10
CA ALA A 184 11.18 -28.13 19.21
C ALA A 184 12.66 -28.47 19.38
N GLU A 185 13.50 -27.45 19.54
CA GLU A 185 14.96 -27.55 19.60
C GLU A 185 15.51 -26.69 20.74
N TRP A 186 16.47 -27.23 21.48
CA TRP A 186 17.15 -26.46 22.52
C TRP A 186 18.16 -25.49 21.88
N ARG A 187 17.97 -24.19 22.13
CA ARG A 187 18.91 -23.12 21.82
C ARG A 187 20.01 -23.08 22.88
N ARG A 188 20.83 -24.12 22.92
CA ARG A 188 21.94 -24.21 23.87
C ARG A 188 22.93 -23.06 23.67
N THR A 189 23.20 -22.34 24.75
CA THR A 189 24.24 -21.32 24.77
C THR A 189 25.60 -21.95 25.04
N TYR A 190 26.66 -21.36 24.50
CA TYR A 190 28.03 -21.86 24.69
C TYR A 190 28.36 -22.01 26.18
N GLY A 191 28.84 -23.20 26.57
CA GLY A 191 29.22 -23.52 27.96
C GLY A 191 28.12 -24.17 28.81
N GLU A 192 26.87 -24.26 28.35
CA GLU A 192 25.85 -25.03 29.08
C GLU A 192 26.12 -26.53 28.94
N PRO A 193 26.04 -27.33 30.02
CA PRO A 193 26.26 -28.77 29.96
C PRO A 193 24.99 -29.49 29.45
N PRO A 194 25.07 -30.67 28.80
CA PRO A 194 23.91 -31.36 28.23
C PRO A 194 22.76 -31.63 29.22
N GLU A 195 23.08 -31.80 30.50
CA GLU A 195 22.12 -32.03 31.58
C GLU A 195 21.27 -30.79 31.90
N ALA A 196 21.66 -29.61 31.41
CA ALA A 196 20.90 -28.37 31.51
C ALA A 196 19.80 -28.23 30.44
N ALA A 197 19.58 -29.27 29.62
CA ALA A 197 18.52 -29.31 28.62
C ALA A 197 17.15 -28.99 29.24
N PRO A 198 16.35 -28.09 28.63
CA PRO A 198 15.02 -27.73 29.12
C PRO A 198 14.13 -28.96 29.26
N LYS A 199 13.44 -29.09 30.38
CA LYS A 199 12.49 -30.17 30.65
C LYS A 199 11.08 -29.71 30.38
N ILE A 200 10.34 -30.51 29.64
CA ILE A 200 8.96 -30.24 29.27
C ILE A 200 8.10 -30.23 30.53
N THR A 201 7.37 -29.15 30.75
CA THR A 201 6.39 -29.02 31.85
C THR A 201 4.98 -29.29 31.34
N ASP A 202 4.70 -28.90 30.10
CA ASP A 202 3.40 -29.07 29.44
C ASP A 202 3.52 -28.99 27.92
N MET A 203 2.68 -29.74 27.21
CA MET A 203 2.49 -29.63 25.77
C MET A 203 1.00 -29.64 25.49
N SER A 204 0.53 -28.60 24.80
CA SER A 204 -0.85 -28.51 24.34
C SER A 204 -0.89 -28.17 22.86
N TYR A 205 -1.91 -28.68 22.17
CA TYR A 205 -2.16 -28.35 20.79
C TYR A 205 -3.66 -28.25 20.53
N ARG A 206 -4.03 -27.47 19.51
CA ARG A 206 -5.40 -27.28 19.05
C ARG A 206 -5.50 -27.51 17.56
N ASN A 207 -6.69 -27.94 17.12
CA ASN A 207 -6.99 -28.20 15.71
C ASN A 207 -5.97 -29.12 15.01
N ALA A 208 -5.28 -29.95 15.78
CA ALA A 208 -4.31 -30.92 15.31
C ALA A 208 -4.59 -32.24 16.02
N ASN A 209 -4.47 -33.36 15.30
CA ASN A 209 -4.52 -34.69 15.91
C ASN A 209 -3.12 -35.29 15.84
N CYS A 210 -2.41 -35.26 16.96
CA CYS A 210 -1.01 -35.66 16.98
C CYS A 210 -0.83 -37.15 17.28
N TYR A 211 0.15 -37.75 16.60
CA TYR A 211 0.59 -39.11 16.83
C TYR A 211 1.74 -39.12 17.84
N ASN A 212 1.76 -40.14 18.70
CA ASN A 212 2.84 -40.36 19.66
C ASN A 212 3.10 -39.15 20.59
N ASN A 213 2.06 -38.70 21.30
CA ASN A 213 2.14 -37.58 22.24
C ASN A 213 3.16 -37.77 23.38
N ASN A 214 3.67 -38.99 23.57
CA ASN A 214 4.66 -39.31 24.60
C ASN A 214 6.01 -38.62 24.35
N VAL A 215 6.32 -38.23 23.10
CA VAL A 215 7.56 -37.50 22.75
C VAL A 215 7.66 -36.17 23.53
N PHE A 216 6.51 -35.57 23.85
CA PHE A 216 6.43 -34.33 24.63
C PHE A 216 5.84 -34.55 26.03
N SER A 217 6.08 -35.72 26.62
CA SER A 217 5.63 -36.01 27.98
C SER A 217 6.38 -35.17 29.02
N ARG A 218 5.66 -34.76 30.08
CA ARG A 218 6.21 -33.98 31.20
C ARG A 218 7.47 -34.64 31.77
N GLY A 219 8.53 -33.84 31.93
CA GLY A 219 9.84 -34.26 32.44
C GLY A 219 10.86 -34.64 31.35
N THR A 220 10.41 -34.85 30.10
CA THR A 220 11.30 -35.15 28.97
C THR A 220 12.17 -33.95 28.61
N SER A 221 13.45 -34.17 28.30
CA SER A 221 14.38 -33.11 27.91
C SER A 221 14.29 -32.78 26.41
N VAL A 222 14.27 -31.50 26.07
CA VAL A 222 14.42 -31.00 24.70
C VAL A 222 15.92 -30.92 24.40
N LEU A 223 16.40 -31.74 23.46
CA LEU A 223 17.84 -31.83 23.14
C LEU A 223 18.23 -30.87 22.00
N ASP A 224 19.54 -30.66 21.81
CA ASP A 224 20.12 -29.84 20.73
C ASP A 224 19.72 -30.35 19.33
N GLY A 225 19.55 -31.66 19.16
CA GLY A 225 19.10 -32.25 17.88
C GLY A 225 17.60 -32.09 17.60
N GLY A 226 16.87 -31.50 18.55
CA GLY A 226 15.43 -31.33 18.50
C GLY A 226 14.61 -32.60 18.70
N ILE A 227 13.32 -32.39 18.88
CA ILE A 227 12.26 -33.40 18.95
C ILE A 227 11.09 -32.94 18.08
N ALA A 228 10.42 -33.87 17.42
CA ALA A 228 9.32 -33.57 16.51
C ALA A 228 8.05 -34.32 16.92
N LEU A 229 6.91 -33.61 16.89
CA LEU A 229 5.57 -34.17 17.04
C LEU A 229 4.92 -34.16 15.66
N LEU A 230 4.63 -35.35 15.15
CA LEU A 230 3.91 -35.49 13.89
C LEU A 230 2.40 -35.48 14.17
N CYS A 231 1.66 -34.68 13.43
CA CYS A 231 0.22 -34.57 13.55
C CYS A 231 -0.47 -34.71 12.20
N GLU A 232 -1.66 -35.30 12.23
CA GLU A 232 -2.61 -35.20 11.12
C GLU A 232 -2.99 -33.74 10.93
N ARG A 233 -3.08 -33.37 9.66
CA ARG A 233 -3.60 -32.07 9.27
C ARG A 233 -5.12 -32.04 9.42
N GLY A 234 -5.62 -31.08 10.18
CA GLY A 234 -7.04 -30.73 10.24
C GLY A 234 -7.41 -29.58 9.30
N ASP A 235 -8.71 -29.29 9.19
CA ASP A 235 -9.22 -28.20 8.35
C ASP A 235 -8.93 -26.81 8.93
N LYS A 236 -8.80 -26.69 10.25
CA LYS A 236 -8.56 -25.43 10.94
C LYS A 236 -7.08 -25.23 11.22
N GLN A 237 -6.65 -23.98 11.35
CA GLN A 237 -5.28 -23.66 11.73
C GLN A 237 -4.87 -24.39 13.03
N PRO A 238 -3.82 -25.25 12.97
CA PRO A 238 -3.31 -25.94 14.14
C PRO A 238 -2.46 -24.96 14.98
N VAL A 239 -2.53 -25.12 16.29
CA VAL A 239 -1.73 -24.32 17.23
C VAL A 239 -1.00 -25.25 18.17
N PHE A 240 0.26 -24.98 18.44
CA PHE A 240 1.13 -25.78 19.29
C PHE A 240 1.75 -24.90 20.38
N VAL A 241 1.69 -25.35 21.63
CA VAL A 241 2.32 -24.68 22.77
C VAL A 241 3.14 -25.68 23.53
N LEU A 242 4.45 -25.43 23.57
CA LEU A 242 5.37 -26.18 24.40
C LEU A 242 5.85 -25.31 25.54
N SER A 243 5.65 -25.78 26.76
CA SER A 243 6.18 -25.18 27.97
C SER A 243 7.29 -26.06 28.54
N THR A 244 8.37 -25.44 28.97
CA THR A 244 9.49 -26.07 29.67
C THR A 244 9.80 -25.34 30.97
N ASP A 245 10.64 -25.93 31.81
CA ASP A 245 11.19 -25.29 33.01
C ASP A 245 12.12 -24.10 32.69
N ARG A 246 12.53 -23.93 31.42
CA ARG A 246 13.41 -22.86 30.94
C ARG A 246 12.77 -22.00 29.84
N GLY A 247 11.44 -21.90 29.84
CA GLY A 247 10.67 -21.04 28.93
C GLY A 247 9.66 -21.80 28.08
N ALA A 248 8.98 -21.08 27.20
CA ALA A 248 7.95 -21.65 26.32
C ALA A 248 8.10 -21.17 24.89
N CYS A 249 7.54 -21.94 23.95
CA CYS A 249 7.38 -21.54 22.57
C CYS A 249 5.93 -21.81 22.13
N ILE A 250 5.45 -21.02 21.17
CA ILE A 250 4.16 -21.23 20.51
C ILE A 250 4.40 -21.14 19.03
N GLU A 251 3.85 -22.07 18.28
CA GLU A 251 3.87 -22.05 16.82
C GLU A 251 2.48 -22.33 16.27
N PHE A 252 2.22 -21.73 15.11
CA PHE A 252 0.97 -21.86 14.39
C PHE A 252 1.28 -22.54 13.07
N GLY A 253 0.56 -23.61 12.74
CA GLY A 253 0.57 -24.08 11.36
C GLY A 253 -0.28 -23.19 10.47
N MET A 254 -0.43 -23.58 9.22
CA MET A 254 -1.30 -22.91 8.27
C MET A 254 -2.74 -23.44 8.39
N ASP A 255 -3.70 -22.54 8.25
CA ASP A 255 -5.08 -22.93 8.00
C ASP A 255 -5.18 -23.57 6.61
N HIS A 256 -5.79 -24.76 6.49
CA HIS A 256 -6.00 -25.40 5.19
C HIS A 256 -7.36 -25.04 4.59
N SER A 257 -8.28 -24.46 5.37
CA SER A 257 -9.66 -24.17 4.95
C SER A 257 -9.82 -22.96 4.03
N ASP A 258 -8.82 -22.10 3.88
CA ASP A 258 -8.98 -20.88 3.09
C ASP A 258 -8.66 -21.11 1.61
N VAL A 259 -9.66 -21.60 0.88
CA VAL A 259 -9.80 -21.28 -0.55
C VAL A 259 -10.41 -19.88 -0.64
N TYR A 260 -9.59 -18.87 -0.84
CA TYR A 260 -10.08 -17.52 -1.07
C TYR A 260 -10.46 -17.34 -2.54
N THR A 261 -11.74 -17.12 -2.83
CA THR A 261 -12.24 -17.01 -4.19
C THR A 261 -12.39 -15.56 -4.61
N LEU A 262 -11.75 -15.17 -5.72
CA LEU A 262 -11.92 -13.90 -6.40
C LEU A 262 -12.79 -14.11 -7.65
N SER A 263 -13.94 -13.44 -7.74
CA SER A 263 -14.90 -13.60 -8.84
C SER A 263 -15.69 -12.32 -9.12
N GLY A 264 -16.35 -12.27 -10.28
CA GLY A 264 -17.18 -11.14 -10.69
C GLY A 264 -16.43 -9.83 -10.92
N ILE A 265 -17.14 -8.70 -10.88
CA ILE A 265 -16.55 -7.37 -11.04
C ILE A 265 -16.21 -6.81 -9.65
N MET A 266 -14.93 -6.58 -9.40
CA MET A 266 -14.43 -6.00 -8.15
C MET A 266 -13.82 -4.63 -8.41
N GLU A 267 -14.42 -3.56 -7.87
CA GLU A 267 -13.83 -2.22 -7.93
C GLU A 267 -13.23 -1.86 -6.56
N LEU A 268 -11.93 -1.65 -6.53
CA LEU A 268 -11.24 -1.37 -5.28
C LEU A 268 -11.32 0.13 -4.95
N SER A 269 -11.75 0.43 -3.73
CA SER A 269 -11.67 1.76 -3.11
C SER A 269 -10.50 1.89 -2.13
N SER A 270 -9.82 0.77 -1.83
CA SER A 270 -8.68 0.68 -0.92
C SER A 270 -7.74 -0.45 -1.38
N PRO A 271 -6.49 -0.50 -0.88
CA PRO A 271 -5.60 -1.63 -1.13
C PRO A 271 -6.23 -2.99 -0.80
N LEU A 272 -5.95 -4.00 -1.63
CA LEU A 272 -6.39 -5.37 -1.43
C LEU A 272 -5.20 -6.23 -0.99
N PHE A 273 -5.35 -6.90 0.15
CA PHE A 273 -4.40 -7.89 0.64
C PHE A 273 -5.12 -9.22 0.86
N VAL A 274 -4.79 -10.21 0.02
CA VAL A 274 -5.31 -11.57 0.12
C VAL A 274 -4.16 -12.48 0.52
N ARG A 275 -4.37 -13.25 1.59
CA ARG A 275 -3.46 -14.32 1.99
C ARG A 275 -4.27 -15.55 2.35
N ALA A 276 -4.03 -16.64 1.65
CA ALA A 276 -4.79 -17.88 1.81
C ALA A 276 -3.91 -19.09 1.46
N ALA A 277 -4.29 -20.29 1.89
CA ALA A 277 -3.61 -21.51 1.45
C ALA A 277 -3.79 -21.67 -0.07
N ARG A 278 -5.04 -21.52 -0.53
CA ARG A 278 -5.38 -21.56 -1.95
C ARG A 278 -6.11 -20.27 -2.33
N VAL A 279 -5.69 -19.64 -3.42
CA VAL A 279 -6.45 -18.53 -4.01
C VAL A 279 -7.03 -19.02 -5.32
N GLN A 280 -8.35 -18.91 -5.47
CA GLN A 280 -9.04 -19.27 -6.69
C GLN A 280 -9.50 -18.01 -7.41
N ILE A 281 -8.92 -17.74 -8.57
CA ILE A 281 -9.35 -16.67 -9.47
C ILE A 281 -10.31 -17.27 -10.49
N LYS A 282 -11.61 -16.91 -10.38
CA LYS A 282 -12.66 -17.38 -11.30
C LYS A 282 -12.55 -16.70 -12.65
N SER A 283 -13.09 -17.36 -13.68
CA SER A 283 -13.04 -16.90 -15.08
C SER A 283 -13.80 -15.61 -15.35
N ASP A 284 -14.74 -15.25 -14.49
CA ASP A 284 -15.54 -14.04 -14.57
C ASP A 284 -14.90 -12.86 -13.81
N LEU A 285 -13.72 -13.04 -13.20
CA LEU A 285 -13.07 -11.96 -12.47
C LEU A 285 -12.67 -10.81 -13.41
N LYS A 286 -13.15 -9.62 -13.09
CA LYS A 286 -12.63 -8.33 -13.55
C LYS A 286 -12.38 -7.42 -12.36
N MET A 287 -11.12 -7.34 -11.94
CA MET A 287 -10.69 -6.46 -10.86
C MET A 287 -10.24 -5.12 -11.41
N ILE A 288 -10.87 -4.03 -10.98
CA ILE A 288 -10.49 -2.64 -11.30
C ILE A 288 -9.84 -2.05 -10.05
N THR A 289 -8.52 -1.80 -10.06
CA THR A 289 -7.79 -1.42 -8.85
C THR A 289 -7.96 0.06 -8.47
N ASN A 290 -8.34 0.92 -9.43
CA ASN A 290 -8.39 2.38 -9.30
C ASN A 290 -7.09 2.97 -8.70
N GLY A 291 -5.94 2.42 -9.09
CA GLY A 291 -4.63 2.84 -8.57
C GLY A 291 -4.25 2.26 -7.20
N ASN A 292 -5.11 1.44 -6.58
CA ASN A 292 -4.79 0.79 -5.31
C ASN A 292 -3.84 -0.41 -5.50
N ASN A 293 -3.04 -0.67 -4.46
CA ASN A 293 -2.15 -1.83 -4.43
C ASN A 293 -2.95 -3.13 -4.30
N VAL A 294 -2.46 -4.19 -4.95
CA VAL A 294 -3.03 -5.54 -4.87
C VAL A 294 -1.92 -6.51 -4.48
N GLN A 295 -2.13 -7.27 -3.41
CA GLN A 295 -1.22 -8.33 -3.00
C GLN A 295 -1.99 -9.64 -2.82
N ILE A 296 -1.59 -10.66 -3.57
CA ILE A 296 -2.20 -12.00 -3.54
C ILE A 296 -1.12 -13.00 -3.15
N TYR A 297 -1.26 -13.57 -1.96
CA TYR A 297 -0.37 -14.58 -1.40
C TYR A 297 -1.10 -15.92 -1.27
N ALA A 298 -0.88 -16.81 -2.23
CA ALA A 298 -1.29 -18.21 -2.15
C ALA A 298 -0.15 -19.02 -1.52
N ASN A 299 -0.28 -19.44 -0.27
CA ASN A 299 0.79 -20.14 0.44
C ASN A 299 1.07 -21.54 -0.13
N ASP A 300 0.08 -22.18 -0.74
CA ASP A 300 0.20 -23.46 -1.45
C ASP A 300 -0.07 -23.28 -2.95
N ARG A 301 -1.28 -22.88 -3.35
CA ARG A 301 -1.69 -22.93 -4.76
C ARG A 301 -2.54 -21.76 -5.23
N LEU A 302 -2.23 -21.23 -6.40
CA LEU A 302 -3.06 -20.27 -7.13
C LEU A 302 -3.80 -21.01 -8.26
N ASP A 303 -5.12 -21.11 -8.17
CA ASP A 303 -5.97 -21.70 -9.21
C ASP A 303 -6.57 -20.59 -10.08
N ILE A 304 -6.16 -20.49 -11.35
CA ILE A 304 -6.66 -19.51 -12.33
C ILE A 304 -7.61 -20.22 -13.30
N GLN A 305 -8.87 -19.80 -13.35
CA GLN A 305 -9.87 -20.37 -14.24
C GLN A 305 -10.15 -19.41 -15.41
N GLY A 306 -10.21 -19.91 -16.65
CA GLY A 306 -10.59 -19.09 -17.82
C GLY A 306 -9.58 -18.01 -18.18
N ALA A 307 -10.02 -16.76 -18.32
CA ALA A 307 -9.19 -15.60 -18.70
C ALA A 307 -9.54 -14.36 -17.85
N PRO A 308 -9.28 -14.39 -16.53
CA PRO A 308 -9.60 -13.30 -15.63
C PRO A 308 -8.73 -12.06 -15.91
N THR A 309 -9.21 -10.89 -15.51
CA THR A 309 -8.53 -9.61 -15.76
C THR A 309 -8.34 -8.79 -14.49
N ILE A 310 -7.16 -8.21 -14.34
CA ILE A 310 -6.86 -7.13 -13.38
C ILE A 310 -6.49 -5.91 -14.20
N VAL A 311 -7.20 -4.79 -14.01
CA VAL A 311 -6.99 -3.53 -14.71
C VAL A 311 -6.80 -2.40 -13.71
N SER A 312 -5.84 -1.51 -13.94
CA SER A 312 -5.56 -0.41 -13.02
C SER A 312 -6.69 0.59 -12.89
N TYR A 313 -7.33 0.90 -14.02
CA TYR A 313 -8.37 1.90 -14.11
C TYR A 313 -9.43 1.44 -15.09
N ARG A 314 -10.67 1.88 -14.87
CA ARG A 314 -11.71 1.74 -15.87
C ARG A 314 -11.32 2.60 -17.08
N SER A 315 -11.41 2.04 -18.30
CA SER A 315 -11.36 2.85 -19.53
C SER A 315 -12.62 3.70 -19.58
N SER A 316 -12.56 4.85 -18.93
CA SER A 316 -13.53 5.92 -19.11
C SER A 316 -12.83 6.99 -19.92
N LYS A 317 -13.49 7.44 -21.01
CA LYS A 317 -13.11 8.65 -21.75
C LYS A 317 -13.33 9.85 -20.83
N ILE A 318 -12.40 10.05 -19.90
CA ILE A 318 -12.48 11.15 -18.97
C ILE A 318 -11.83 12.34 -19.68
N GLU A 319 -12.65 13.17 -20.33
CA GLU A 319 -12.29 14.56 -20.64
C GLU A 319 -12.28 15.37 -19.33
N GLN A 320 -11.42 15.02 -18.37
CA GLN A 320 -11.21 15.87 -17.20
C GLN A 320 -10.27 16.98 -17.64
N GLN A 321 -10.80 18.19 -17.86
CA GLN A 321 -9.95 19.35 -18.06
C GLN A 321 -8.98 19.50 -16.87
N SER A 322 -7.69 19.53 -17.20
CA SER A 322 -6.56 19.87 -16.32
C SER A 322 -6.35 19.04 -15.06
N LYS A 323 -6.87 17.80 -14.98
CA LYS A 323 -6.56 16.91 -13.86
C LYS A 323 -5.39 15.97 -14.18
N PRO A 324 -4.41 15.79 -13.28
CA PRO A 324 -3.39 14.77 -13.42
C PRO A 324 -4.01 13.38 -13.57
N GLY A 325 -3.42 12.54 -14.41
CA GLY A 325 -3.80 11.13 -14.51
C GLY A 325 -3.46 10.38 -13.22
N GLY A 326 -4.32 9.44 -12.82
CA GLY A 326 -4.06 8.56 -11.69
C GLY A 326 -2.87 7.61 -11.93
N ALA A 327 -1.97 7.51 -10.95
CA ALA A 327 -0.87 6.55 -10.98
C ALA A 327 -1.37 5.15 -10.59
N SER A 328 -0.93 4.11 -11.27
CA SER A 328 -1.34 2.75 -10.93
C SER A 328 -0.58 2.20 -9.72
N GLY A 329 -1.28 1.39 -8.92
CA GLY A 329 -0.74 0.70 -7.76
C GLY A 329 0.14 -0.49 -8.12
N ILE A 330 0.88 -0.96 -7.13
CA ILE A 330 1.75 -2.14 -7.23
C ILE A 330 0.89 -3.40 -7.16
N ILE A 331 1.19 -4.38 -8.02
CA ILE A 331 0.55 -5.69 -8.02
C ILE A 331 1.59 -6.75 -7.68
N ILE A 332 1.37 -7.50 -6.60
CA ILE A 332 2.24 -8.60 -6.17
C ILE A 332 1.42 -9.89 -6.15
N ILE A 333 1.88 -10.90 -6.87
CA ILE A 333 1.29 -12.24 -6.84
C ILE A 333 2.38 -13.23 -6.46
N LYS A 334 2.16 -13.98 -5.39
CA LYS A 334 3.05 -15.01 -4.90
C LYS A 334 2.31 -16.32 -4.72
N ALA A 335 2.85 -17.39 -5.29
CA ALA A 335 2.30 -18.74 -5.16
C ALA A 335 3.41 -19.79 -5.19
N LYS A 336 3.25 -20.91 -4.47
CA LYS A 336 4.17 -22.06 -4.59
C LYS A 336 3.85 -22.97 -5.77
N LYS A 337 2.57 -23.05 -6.15
CA LYS A 337 2.04 -23.81 -7.30
C LYS A 337 1.00 -22.97 -8.04
N ILE A 338 0.88 -23.16 -9.35
CA ILE A 338 -0.16 -22.53 -10.17
C ILE A 338 -0.90 -23.61 -10.96
N ASN A 339 -2.23 -23.55 -10.97
CA ASN A 339 -3.07 -24.40 -11.80
C ASN A 339 -3.95 -23.55 -12.70
N GLY A 340 -4.07 -23.95 -13.98
CA GLY A 340 -4.74 -23.15 -15.01
C GLY A 340 -3.89 -21.96 -15.45
N GLY A 341 -4.40 -21.12 -16.35
CA GLY A 341 -3.61 -20.04 -16.97
C GLY A 341 -4.45 -18.89 -17.52
N ASN A 342 -3.80 -17.90 -18.12
CA ASN A 342 -4.36 -16.71 -18.78
C ASN A 342 -4.90 -15.59 -17.86
N LEU A 343 -4.34 -15.40 -16.67
CA LEU A 343 -4.58 -14.15 -15.93
C LEU A 343 -3.98 -12.97 -16.73
N THR A 344 -4.82 -12.02 -17.11
CA THR A 344 -4.40 -10.79 -17.80
C THR A 344 -4.28 -9.64 -16.82
N ILE A 345 -3.11 -9.01 -16.77
CA ILE A 345 -2.87 -7.82 -15.94
C ILE A 345 -2.59 -6.63 -16.86
N ASN A 346 -3.48 -5.63 -16.88
CA ASN A 346 -3.27 -4.34 -17.53
C ASN A 346 -2.94 -3.29 -16.46
N ASN A 347 -1.65 -3.14 -16.18
CA ASN A 347 -1.14 -2.23 -15.15
C ASN A 347 -0.68 -0.88 -15.76
N ALA A 348 -1.61 -0.02 -16.17
CA ALA A 348 -1.31 1.25 -16.83
C ALA A 348 -1.72 2.48 -16.01
N GLY A 349 -0.98 3.58 -16.13
CA GLY A 349 -1.40 4.87 -15.57
C GLY A 349 -2.52 5.52 -16.41
N GLN A 350 -3.31 6.42 -15.82
CA GLN A 350 -4.32 7.17 -16.59
C GLN A 350 -3.70 8.33 -17.36
N ASP A 351 -4.29 8.67 -18.50
CA ASP A 351 -3.89 9.85 -19.26
C ASP A 351 -4.19 11.13 -18.47
N GLY A 352 -3.37 12.16 -18.71
CA GLY A 352 -3.56 13.48 -18.14
C GLY A 352 -4.70 14.24 -18.83
N GLY A 353 -5.35 15.10 -18.06
CA GLY A 353 -6.37 16.01 -18.56
C GLY A 353 -5.85 17.09 -19.52
N ARG A 354 -6.65 17.45 -20.52
CA ARG A 354 -6.32 18.56 -21.43
C ARG A 354 -6.27 19.90 -20.69
N GLY A 355 -5.34 20.78 -21.06
CA GLY A 355 -5.22 22.14 -20.53
C GLY A 355 -6.44 23.02 -20.83
N ILE A 356 -6.57 24.12 -20.10
CA ILE A 356 -7.65 25.10 -20.27
C ILE A 356 -7.30 25.99 -21.47
N ASP A 357 -8.28 26.22 -22.34
CA ASP A 357 -8.15 27.13 -23.47
C ASP A 357 -8.02 28.58 -22.97
N GLY A 358 -7.16 29.36 -23.61
CA GLY A 358 -6.95 30.76 -23.27
C GLY A 358 -8.17 31.61 -23.59
N GLU A 359 -8.43 32.63 -22.76
CA GLU A 359 -9.51 33.57 -23.01
C GLU A 359 -9.21 34.49 -24.22
N ALA A 360 -10.27 34.91 -24.90
CA ALA A 360 -10.13 35.86 -25.98
C ALA A 360 -9.59 37.22 -25.48
N GLY A 361 -8.76 37.86 -26.30
CA GLY A 361 -8.20 39.17 -25.96
C GLY A 361 -9.30 40.24 -25.86
N PRO A 362 -9.16 41.24 -24.97
CA PRO A 362 -10.07 42.39 -24.96
C PRO A 362 -10.07 43.12 -26.32
N PRO A 363 -11.22 43.66 -26.76
CA PRO A 363 -11.27 44.45 -27.99
C PRO A 363 -10.44 45.72 -27.86
N GLY A 364 -9.95 46.23 -29.01
CA GLY A 364 -9.25 47.52 -29.06
C GLY A 364 -10.22 48.66 -28.78
N THR A 365 -9.72 49.78 -28.26
CA THR A 365 -10.58 50.94 -28.03
C THR A 365 -11.02 51.56 -29.36
N ASP A 366 -12.25 52.06 -29.40
CA ASP A 366 -12.76 52.78 -30.56
C ASP A 366 -12.05 54.13 -30.69
N GLY A 367 -11.86 54.58 -31.93
CA GLY A 367 -11.24 55.86 -32.20
C GLY A 367 -12.02 57.04 -31.60
N GLY A 368 -11.31 58.11 -31.25
CA GLY A 368 -11.95 59.36 -30.81
C GLY A 368 -12.68 60.06 -31.95
N PRO A 369 -13.81 60.76 -31.69
CA PRO A 369 -14.55 61.45 -32.74
C PRO A 369 -13.69 62.50 -33.44
N GLY A 370 -13.82 62.57 -34.76
CA GLY A 370 -13.18 63.64 -35.54
C GLY A 370 -13.80 65.00 -35.19
N ARG A 371 -13.04 66.08 -35.41
CA ARG A 371 -13.57 67.44 -35.32
C ARG A 371 -13.91 67.92 -36.73
N GLY A 372 -15.18 68.30 -36.96
CA GLY A 372 -15.61 68.91 -38.21
C GLY A 372 -14.78 70.16 -38.57
N ARG A 373 -14.73 70.48 -39.86
CA ARG A 373 -14.12 71.74 -40.31
C ARG A 373 -15.05 72.89 -39.97
N ASP A 374 -14.49 73.99 -39.48
CA ASP A 374 -15.25 75.21 -39.21
C ASP A 374 -15.42 75.97 -40.55
N PRO A 375 -16.62 76.45 -40.90
CA PRO A 375 -16.83 77.23 -42.12
C PRO A 375 -16.09 78.56 -42.02
N ILE A 376 -15.33 78.92 -43.06
CA ILE A 376 -14.67 80.24 -43.13
C ILE A 376 -15.75 81.26 -43.48
N THR A 377 -16.26 81.97 -42.48
CA THR A 377 -17.08 83.16 -42.69
C THR A 377 -16.15 84.35 -42.91
N GLY A 378 -16.20 84.95 -44.10
CA GLY A 378 -15.53 86.23 -44.33
C GLY A 378 -16.21 87.31 -43.49
N SER A 379 -15.49 87.99 -42.61
CA SER A 379 -15.99 89.16 -41.91
C SER A 379 -15.90 90.37 -42.84
N SER A 380 -16.92 90.58 -43.67
CA SER A 380 -17.09 91.88 -44.34
C SER A 380 -17.81 92.86 -43.39
N HIS A 381 -17.11 93.90 -42.94
CA HIS A 381 -17.64 94.93 -42.05
C HIS A 381 -18.58 95.93 -42.75
N ASN A 382 -19.37 95.52 -43.75
CA ASN A 382 -20.30 96.40 -44.45
C ASN A 382 -21.74 95.89 -44.40
N LEU A 383 -22.65 96.76 -43.94
CA LEU A 383 -24.07 96.49 -43.64
C LEU A 383 -24.89 95.93 -44.82
N PHE A 384 -24.38 96.00 -46.05
CA PHE A 384 -25.04 95.50 -47.27
C PHE A 384 -24.49 94.16 -47.81
N GLY A 385 -23.47 93.56 -47.17
CA GLY A 385 -22.89 92.26 -47.57
C GLY A 385 -23.62 91.01 -47.05
N TYR A 386 -24.61 91.18 -46.17
CA TYR A 386 -25.16 90.12 -45.32
C TYR A 386 -25.98 89.04 -46.06
N LEU A 387 -26.43 89.30 -47.29
CA LEU A 387 -27.27 88.34 -48.06
C LEU A 387 -26.49 87.48 -49.07
N ILE A 388 -25.20 87.76 -49.32
CA ILE A 388 -24.37 87.01 -50.28
C ILE A 388 -23.28 86.17 -49.58
N GLU A 389 -23.04 86.36 -48.28
CA GLU A 389 -22.00 85.63 -47.51
C GLU A 389 -22.50 84.37 -46.75
N ILE A 390 -23.67 83.82 -47.09
CA ILE A 390 -24.15 82.56 -46.46
C ILE A 390 -23.48 81.32 -47.08
N ILE A 391 -22.82 81.45 -48.24
CA ILE A 391 -22.04 80.37 -48.84
C ILE A 391 -20.64 80.40 -48.20
N PRO A 392 -20.23 79.39 -47.40
CA PRO A 392 -18.90 79.35 -46.83
C PRO A 392 -17.86 79.45 -47.95
N LYS A 393 -16.93 80.41 -47.87
CA LYS A 393 -15.88 80.60 -48.90
C LYS A 393 -14.89 79.43 -48.93
N GLY A 394 -14.93 78.59 -47.91
CA GLY A 394 -14.17 77.36 -47.75
C GLY A 394 -14.39 76.82 -46.35
N CYS A 395 -13.77 75.70 -46.03
CA CYS A 395 -13.75 75.16 -44.67
C CYS A 395 -12.30 75.05 -44.23
N THR A 396 -11.98 75.59 -43.06
CA THR A 396 -10.64 75.47 -42.45
C THR A 396 -10.69 74.62 -41.21
N GLY A 397 -9.53 74.07 -40.87
CA GLY A 397 -9.40 73.21 -39.71
C GLY A 397 -10.09 71.86 -39.91
N GLY A 398 -10.51 71.29 -38.80
CA GLY A 398 -10.99 69.92 -38.69
C GLY A 398 -9.87 68.88 -38.48
N ARG A 399 -10.23 67.79 -37.83
CA ARG A 399 -9.37 66.63 -37.60
C ARG A 399 -10.13 65.39 -38.04
N PRO A 400 -9.51 64.46 -38.79
CA PRO A 400 -10.13 63.19 -39.13
C PRO A 400 -10.55 62.45 -37.86
N GLY A 401 -11.47 61.49 -38.01
CA GLY A 401 -11.77 60.55 -36.94
C GLY A 401 -10.51 59.84 -36.48
N GLY A 402 -10.40 59.58 -35.18
CA GLY A 402 -9.34 58.72 -34.66
C GLY A 402 -9.48 57.32 -35.25
N ASN A 403 -8.35 56.69 -35.59
CA ASN A 403 -8.34 55.27 -35.93
C ASN A 403 -8.70 54.45 -34.69
N GLY A 404 -9.37 53.31 -34.89
CA GLY A 404 -9.56 52.34 -33.82
C GLY A 404 -8.23 51.68 -33.44
N GLU A 405 -8.08 51.32 -32.17
CA GLU A 405 -6.88 50.61 -31.71
C GLU A 405 -6.93 49.12 -32.09
N ARG A 406 -5.74 48.51 -32.19
CA ARG A 406 -5.62 47.06 -32.37
C ARG A 406 -6.20 46.34 -31.14
N GLY A 407 -6.92 45.25 -31.37
CA GLY A 407 -7.37 44.38 -30.28
C GLY A 407 -6.20 43.76 -29.49
N HIS A 408 -6.41 43.50 -28.20
CA HIS A 408 -5.37 42.90 -27.39
C HIS A 408 -5.13 41.43 -27.79
N ARG A 409 -3.92 40.92 -27.51
CA ARG A 409 -3.59 39.52 -27.75
C ARG A 409 -4.49 38.61 -26.88
N GLY A 410 -4.94 37.48 -27.43
CA GLY A 410 -5.61 36.45 -26.64
C GLY A 410 -4.66 35.83 -25.61
N GLN A 411 -5.22 35.28 -24.52
CA GLN A 411 -4.40 34.61 -23.51
C GLN A 411 -3.87 33.28 -24.04
N ASP A 412 -2.69 32.86 -23.58
CA ASP A 412 -2.13 31.56 -23.93
C ASP A 412 -2.94 30.43 -23.27
N GLY A 413 -3.09 29.30 -23.96
CA GLY A 413 -3.68 28.10 -23.37
C GLY A 413 -2.78 27.52 -22.28
N THR A 414 -3.36 26.89 -21.26
CA THR A 414 -2.56 26.29 -20.19
C THR A 414 -1.94 24.97 -20.65
N ARG A 415 -0.84 24.57 -20.01
CA ARG A 415 -0.26 23.23 -20.23
C ARG A 415 -1.28 22.15 -19.88
N GLY A 416 -1.27 21.03 -20.62
CA GLY A 416 -2.00 19.83 -20.22
C GLY A 416 -1.46 19.22 -18.93
N ALA A 417 -2.31 18.49 -18.22
CA ALA A 417 -1.92 17.83 -16.99
C ALA A 417 -1.01 16.62 -17.26
N PRO A 418 -0.12 16.26 -16.34
CA PRO A 418 0.73 15.08 -16.50
C PRO A 418 -0.10 13.79 -16.51
N GLY A 419 0.35 12.80 -17.28
CA GLY A 419 -0.18 11.44 -17.19
C GLY A 419 0.29 10.72 -15.92
N GLY A 420 -0.49 9.75 -15.45
CA GLY A 420 -0.17 8.96 -14.28
C GLY A 420 0.90 7.89 -14.57
N SER A 421 1.73 7.58 -13.59
CA SER A 421 2.72 6.51 -13.73
C SER A 421 2.08 5.12 -13.73
N ALA A 422 2.71 4.16 -14.39
CA ALA A 422 2.38 2.75 -14.22
C ALA A 422 2.87 2.22 -12.87
N GLY A 423 2.24 1.14 -12.39
CA GLY A 423 2.64 0.43 -11.19
C GLY A 423 3.54 -0.76 -11.52
N GLU A 424 4.40 -1.15 -10.58
CA GLU A 424 5.21 -2.36 -10.70
C GLU A 424 4.33 -3.62 -10.59
N VAL A 425 4.66 -4.66 -11.37
CA VAL A 425 4.08 -5.99 -11.21
C VAL A 425 5.19 -6.96 -10.80
N THR A 426 5.05 -7.59 -9.64
CA THR A 426 5.98 -8.63 -9.17
C THR A 426 5.27 -9.98 -9.13
N LEU A 427 5.82 -10.95 -9.84
CA LEU A 427 5.37 -12.33 -9.87
C LEU A 427 6.43 -13.21 -9.19
N MET A 428 6.07 -13.80 -8.05
CA MET A 428 6.93 -14.72 -7.28
C MET A 428 6.35 -16.14 -7.41
N LEU A 429 6.74 -16.83 -8.46
CA LEU A 429 6.14 -18.08 -8.93
C LEU A 429 7.24 -19.15 -9.08
N PRO A 430 6.93 -20.46 -8.97
CA PRO A 430 7.96 -21.49 -9.06
C PRO A 430 8.64 -21.52 -10.44
N LEU A 431 9.93 -21.83 -10.46
CA LEU A 431 10.84 -21.66 -11.61
C LEU A 431 10.54 -22.57 -12.83
N ASP A 432 9.76 -23.62 -12.63
CA ASP A 432 9.28 -24.54 -13.66
C ASP A 432 8.14 -23.96 -14.51
N VAL A 433 7.65 -22.77 -14.14
CA VAL A 433 6.61 -22.04 -14.87
C VAL A 433 7.28 -21.10 -15.87
N THR A 434 7.22 -21.43 -17.17
CA THR A 434 7.66 -20.50 -18.22
C THR A 434 6.81 -19.22 -18.17
N PRO A 435 7.40 -18.03 -17.96
CA PRO A 435 6.67 -16.77 -18.00
C PRO A 435 5.87 -16.62 -19.31
N GLY A 436 4.59 -16.27 -19.21
CA GLY A 436 3.69 -16.11 -20.35
C GLY A 436 2.80 -17.33 -20.68
N GLU A 437 3.12 -18.53 -20.17
CA GLU A 437 2.29 -19.71 -20.38
C GLU A 437 1.04 -19.72 -19.46
N TYR A 438 1.14 -19.08 -18.29
CA TYR A 438 0.08 -19.11 -17.26
C TYR A 438 -0.41 -17.73 -16.80
N ILE A 439 0.45 -16.71 -16.83
CA ILE A 439 0.06 -15.32 -16.52
C ILE A 439 0.56 -14.45 -17.66
N SER A 440 -0.39 -13.83 -18.36
CA SER A 440 -0.10 -12.87 -19.41
C SER A 440 -0.15 -11.48 -18.82
N VAL A 441 1.01 -10.93 -18.46
CA VAL A 441 1.08 -9.50 -18.14
C VAL A 441 1.11 -8.77 -19.47
N LEU A 442 0.01 -8.12 -19.85
CA LEU A 442 -0.04 -7.34 -21.08
C LEU A 442 0.67 -6.03 -20.83
N THR A 443 1.94 -6.02 -21.20
CA THR A 443 2.84 -4.95 -20.84
C THR A 443 3.16 -4.15 -22.07
N GLY A 444 2.56 -2.98 -22.09
CA GLY A 444 2.53 -2.16 -23.28
C GLY A 444 1.19 -2.19 -23.99
N VAL A 445 0.08 -2.38 -23.29
CA VAL A 445 -1.19 -1.85 -23.79
C VAL A 445 -1.57 -0.61 -22.99
N ASP A 446 -2.10 0.41 -23.65
CA ASP A 446 -2.75 1.52 -22.95
C ASP A 446 -4.07 1.06 -22.30
N LEU A 447 -4.80 1.98 -21.65
CA LEU A 447 -6.12 1.67 -21.08
C LEU A 447 -7.16 1.25 -22.16
N ASN A 448 -6.85 1.40 -23.44
CA ASN A 448 -7.69 1.03 -24.58
C ASN A 448 -7.21 -0.25 -25.30
N ASN A 449 -6.33 -1.04 -24.67
CA ASN A 449 -5.74 -2.25 -25.25
C ASN A 449 -4.88 -2.02 -26.51
N GLN A 450 -4.37 -0.81 -26.75
CA GLN A 450 -3.49 -0.55 -27.89
C GLN A 450 -2.04 -0.93 -27.57
N ALA A 451 -1.49 -1.87 -28.32
CA ALA A 451 -0.13 -2.37 -28.14
C ALA A 451 0.94 -1.28 -28.38
N ARG A 452 1.97 -1.30 -27.55
CA ARG A 452 3.19 -0.53 -27.61
C ARG A 452 4.11 -1.17 -28.63
N LEU A 453 4.42 -0.42 -29.67
CA LEU A 453 5.31 -0.85 -30.74
C LEU A 453 6.79 -0.83 -30.32
N ASP A 454 7.13 -0.16 -29.21
CA ASP A 454 8.51 0.02 -28.73
C ASP A 454 9.02 -1.13 -27.85
N CYS A 455 8.15 -2.07 -27.49
CA CYS A 455 8.50 -3.29 -26.79
C CYS A 455 8.69 -4.43 -27.79
N ALA A 456 9.92 -4.58 -28.29
CA ALA A 456 10.29 -5.53 -29.34
C ALA A 456 10.28 -7.01 -28.85
N ARG A 457 9.09 -7.52 -28.47
CA ARG A 457 8.84 -8.90 -27.98
C ARG A 457 9.35 -9.24 -26.58
N GLU A 458 9.84 -8.26 -25.82
CA GLU A 458 10.20 -8.45 -24.42
C GLU A 458 9.01 -8.17 -23.49
N ILE A 459 8.99 -8.81 -22.32
CA ILE A 459 8.01 -8.51 -21.26
C ILE A 459 8.34 -7.11 -20.74
N CYS A 460 7.69 -6.09 -21.29
CA CYS A 460 7.75 -4.75 -20.75
C CYS A 460 7.09 -4.69 -19.37
N GLY A 461 7.13 -3.58 -18.66
CA GLY A 461 6.18 -3.37 -17.56
C GLY A 461 5.04 -2.44 -17.97
N GLY A 462 4.35 -1.89 -16.98
CA GLY A 462 3.20 -1.04 -17.22
C GLY A 462 3.52 0.24 -18.02
N LYS A 463 2.61 0.69 -18.88
CA LYS A 463 2.73 1.97 -19.60
C LYS A 463 2.21 3.12 -18.70
N GLY A 464 3.00 4.16 -18.48
CA GLY A 464 2.48 5.41 -17.92
C GLY A 464 1.45 6.03 -18.87
N GLY A 465 0.45 6.70 -18.32
CA GLY A 465 -0.54 7.41 -19.11
C GLY A 465 0.09 8.56 -19.90
N ASP A 466 -0.49 8.87 -21.05
CA ASP A 466 -0.01 9.95 -21.89
C ASP A 466 -0.31 11.30 -21.23
N GLY A 467 0.58 12.28 -21.40
CA GLY A 467 0.32 13.63 -20.92
C GLY A 467 -0.85 14.28 -21.65
N GLY A 468 -1.67 15.04 -20.93
CA GLY A 468 -2.81 15.71 -21.52
C GLY A 468 -2.39 16.72 -22.59
N GLN A 469 -3.22 16.93 -23.61
CA GLN A 469 -2.96 17.96 -24.61
C GLN A 469 -2.97 19.36 -23.97
N GLY A 470 -2.20 20.30 -24.52
CA GLY A 470 -2.31 21.70 -24.09
C GLY A 470 -3.66 22.32 -24.44
N GLY A 471 -4.04 23.35 -23.70
CA GLY A 471 -5.19 24.20 -24.05
C GLY A 471 -4.92 24.99 -25.33
N LEU A 472 -5.95 25.31 -26.09
CA LEU A 472 -5.84 26.16 -27.26
C LEU A 472 -5.57 27.60 -26.83
N GLY A 473 -4.80 28.36 -27.62
CA GLY A 473 -4.65 29.79 -27.37
C GLY A 473 -5.96 30.54 -27.63
N GLY A 474 -6.23 31.55 -26.82
CA GLY A 474 -7.41 32.40 -26.98
C GLY A 474 -7.35 33.22 -28.26
N ALA A 475 -8.50 33.44 -28.89
CA ALA A 475 -8.56 34.30 -30.07
C ALA A 475 -8.12 35.74 -29.73
N GLY A 476 -7.47 36.41 -30.67
CA GLY A 476 -7.15 37.83 -30.50
C GLY A 476 -8.40 38.69 -30.37
N GLY A 477 -8.28 39.78 -29.60
CA GLY A 477 -9.37 40.72 -29.40
C GLY A 477 -9.81 41.38 -30.69
N ARG A 478 -11.10 41.69 -30.81
CA ARG A 478 -11.62 42.37 -32.00
C ARG A 478 -10.98 43.75 -32.15
N ALA A 479 -10.83 44.19 -33.39
CA ALA A 479 -10.40 45.55 -33.70
C ALA A 479 -11.34 46.60 -33.10
N GLY A 480 -10.78 47.69 -32.56
CA GLY A 480 -11.54 48.90 -32.28
C GLY A 480 -12.07 49.50 -33.57
N LYS A 481 -13.28 50.07 -33.53
CA LYS A 481 -13.87 50.74 -34.69
C LYS A 481 -13.20 52.09 -34.88
N GLY A 482 -13.01 52.50 -36.14
CA GLY A 482 -12.63 53.87 -36.45
C GLY A 482 -13.80 54.82 -36.21
N ALA A 483 -13.51 56.06 -35.82
CA ALA A 483 -14.55 57.05 -35.55
C ALA A 483 -15.02 57.74 -36.82
N ASN A 484 -16.31 58.00 -36.93
CA ASN A 484 -16.83 58.81 -38.03
C ASN A 484 -16.36 60.27 -37.89
N ALA A 485 -16.12 60.92 -39.03
CA ALA A 485 -15.93 62.34 -39.06
C ALA A 485 -17.25 63.11 -38.88
N THR A 486 -17.26 64.17 -38.09
CA THR A 486 -18.44 65.04 -37.94
C THR A 486 -18.60 65.94 -39.17
N ALA A 487 -19.59 65.64 -40.00
CA ALA A 487 -19.81 66.29 -41.29
C ALA A 487 -20.66 67.57 -41.17
N LEU A 488 -20.01 68.73 -41.19
CA LEU A 488 -20.62 70.00 -41.60
C LEU A 488 -20.04 70.51 -42.94
N CYS A 489 -18.86 70.04 -43.32
CA CYS A 489 -18.28 70.21 -44.66
C CYS A 489 -17.86 68.83 -45.22
N PRO A 490 -18.17 68.50 -46.49
CA PRO A 490 -17.74 67.25 -47.10
C PRO A 490 -16.22 67.29 -47.34
N SER A 491 -15.44 66.47 -46.61
CA SER A 491 -14.03 66.10 -46.90
C SER A 491 -13.26 65.51 -45.70
N THR A 492 -13.84 65.41 -44.51
CA THR A 492 -13.17 64.74 -43.38
C THR A 492 -13.33 63.22 -43.50
N ILE A 493 -12.19 62.52 -43.50
CA ILE A 493 -12.08 61.06 -43.65
C ILE A 493 -12.37 60.41 -42.28
N ASP A 494 -13.18 59.34 -42.28
CA ASP A 494 -13.43 58.52 -41.10
C ASP A 494 -12.12 57.83 -40.64
N GLY A 495 -12.01 57.57 -39.35
CA GLY A 495 -10.95 56.71 -38.84
C GLY A 495 -11.04 55.31 -39.43
N VAL A 496 -9.90 54.68 -39.69
CA VAL A 496 -9.87 53.28 -40.11
C VAL A 496 -10.03 52.38 -38.86
N PRO A 497 -10.79 51.27 -38.93
CA PRO A 497 -10.78 50.27 -37.87
C PRO A 497 -9.37 49.76 -37.56
N GLY A 498 -9.12 49.41 -36.31
CA GLY A 498 -7.87 48.78 -35.91
C GLY A 498 -7.67 47.39 -36.51
N ALA A 499 -6.55 46.74 -36.21
CA ALA A 499 -6.36 45.33 -36.53
C ALA A 499 -6.95 44.44 -35.42
N VAL A 500 -7.36 43.20 -35.76
CA VAL A 500 -7.64 42.17 -34.74
C VAL A 500 -6.33 41.88 -33.99
N GLY A 501 -6.44 41.62 -32.69
CA GLY A 501 -5.32 41.17 -31.88
C GLY A 501 -4.75 39.85 -32.36
N GLU A 502 -3.53 39.54 -31.93
CA GLU A 502 -2.93 38.24 -32.19
C GLU A 502 -3.57 37.16 -31.30
N SER A 503 -3.63 35.92 -31.77
CA SER A 503 -4.10 34.82 -30.91
C SER A 503 -3.05 34.48 -29.85
N GLY A 504 -3.51 33.96 -28.71
CA GLY A 504 -2.65 33.33 -27.73
C GLY A 504 -1.95 32.11 -28.32
N ALA A 505 -0.83 31.70 -27.72
CA ALA A 505 -0.15 30.47 -28.04
C ALA A 505 -0.93 29.26 -27.48
N HIS A 506 -0.84 28.12 -28.16
CA HIS A 506 -1.30 26.84 -27.59
C HIS A 506 -0.44 26.47 -26.39
N GLY A 507 -1.07 25.94 -25.35
CA GLY A 507 -0.36 25.34 -24.23
C GLY A 507 0.47 24.14 -24.68
N ALA A 508 1.56 23.86 -23.95
CA ALA A 508 2.31 22.63 -24.15
C ALA A 508 1.50 21.41 -23.67
N SER A 509 1.78 20.22 -24.22
CA SER A 509 1.28 18.97 -23.63
C SER A 509 1.87 18.74 -22.24
N GLY A 510 1.13 18.02 -21.39
CA GLY A 510 1.66 17.48 -20.16
C GLY A 510 2.76 16.43 -20.41
N PRO A 511 3.63 16.15 -19.44
CA PRO A 511 4.57 15.04 -19.55
C PRO A 511 3.83 13.70 -19.42
N THR A 512 4.34 12.70 -20.14
CA THR A 512 3.91 11.29 -20.03
C THR A 512 4.32 10.72 -18.67
N GLY A 513 3.47 9.89 -18.07
CA GLY A 513 3.77 9.19 -16.81
C GLY A 513 4.92 8.20 -16.94
N ALA A 514 5.56 7.85 -15.81
CA ALA A 514 6.65 6.88 -15.83
C ALA A 514 6.15 5.48 -16.21
N HIS A 515 6.96 4.75 -16.98
CA HIS A 515 6.76 3.32 -17.21
C HIS A 515 7.22 2.54 -15.98
N ALA A 516 6.66 1.34 -15.79
CA ALA A 516 7.09 0.41 -14.76
C ALA A 516 7.74 -0.82 -15.37
N GLU A 517 8.34 -1.65 -14.52
CA GLU A 517 8.91 -2.96 -14.87
C GLU A 517 7.99 -4.09 -14.40
N VAL A 518 8.14 -5.27 -15.01
CA VAL A 518 7.64 -6.53 -14.47
C VAL A 518 8.81 -7.34 -13.96
N ARG A 519 8.71 -7.81 -12.72
CA ARG A 519 9.75 -8.62 -12.09
C ARG A 519 9.25 -10.03 -11.86
N TYR A 520 9.98 -10.99 -12.40
CA TYR A 520 9.85 -12.41 -12.06
C TYR A 520 10.93 -12.74 -11.03
N LYS A 521 10.53 -13.33 -9.91
CA LYS A 521 11.44 -13.68 -8.81
C LYS A 521 11.26 -15.12 -8.39
#